data_AF-A0A177TLB4-F1
#
_entry.id   AF-A0A177TLB4-F1
#
_cell.length_a   1.000
_cell.length_b   1.000
_cell.length_c   1.000
_cell.angle_alpha   90.00
_cell.angle_beta   90.00
_cell.angle_gamma   90.00
#
_symmetry.space_group_name_H-M   'P 1'
#
loop_
_entity.id
_entity.type
_entity.pdbx_description
1 polymer ?
#
loop_
_entity_poly.entity_id
_entity_poly.type
_entity_poly.pdbx_seq_one_letter_code
_entity_poly.pdbx_strand_id
1 'polypeptide(L)'
;MSQGVNAPNQFELFMLMPGEKRVEIKEDTRIPNTVVVVLNKEDHTLGNMIRHAVLNQPSVLFAGYKVPHPLEPRTLVRIQTDGTKTPIQALRDACQTLVASLSNLQHSWAEEVRMLRPAGAMTGGMVGGQGGMQGGNQGMGQQTASGYGGQGGDAMFGQSYADI
;
A
#
# COMPACT_ATOMS: atom_id res chain seq x y z
N MET A 1 -26.54 4.91 -24.14
CA MET A 1 -26.91 6.04 -23.26
C MET A 1 -25.93 7.14 -23.53
N SER A 2 -26.39 8.26 -24.11
CA SER A 2 -25.51 9.40 -24.43
C SER A 2 -24.96 9.95 -23.13
N GLN A 3 -23.67 9.75 -22.87
CA GLN A 3 -22.94 10.67 -22.00
C GLN A 3 -23.23 12.08 -22.51
N GLY A 4 -23.45 13.04 -21.61
CA GLY A 4 -23.80 14.41 -21.99
C GLY A 4 -22.83 14.93 -23.06
N VAL A 5 -23.35 15.61 -24.08
CA VAL A 5 -22.67 15.95 -25.34
C VAL A 5 -21.33 16.70 -25.15
N ASN A 6 -21.06 17.20 -23.93
CA ASN A 6 -19.85 17.93 -23.57
C ASN A 6 -19.16 17.41 -22.29
N ALA A 7 -19.54 16.22 -21.78
CA ALA A 7 -18.88 15.62 -20.63
C ALA A 7 -17.63 14.85 -21.13
N PRO A 8 -16.44 15.10 -20.55
CA PRO A 8 -15.25 14.34 -20.88
C PRO A 8 -15.42 12.87 -20.49
N ASN A 9 -14.68 11.99 -21.16
CA ASN A 9 -14.76 10.57 -20.86
C ASN A 9 -14.12 10.26 -19.50
N GLN A 10 -14.73 9.35 -18.73
CA GLN A 10 -14.26 9.02 -17.38
C GLN A 10 -12.83 8.42 -17.35
N PHE A 11 -12.43 7.69 -18.39
CA PHE A 11 -11.09 7.11 -18.46
C PHE A 11 -9.98 8.17 -18.59
N GLU A 12 -10.30 9.37 -19.07
CA GLU A 12 -9.36 10.48 -19.19
C GLU A 12 -8.88 11.01 -17.83
N LEU A 13 -9.51 10.57 -16.73
CA LEU A 13 -9.12 10.94 -15.37
C LEU A 13 -7.83 10.24 -14.91
N PHE A 14 -7.60 8.99 -15.33
CA PHE A 14 -6.47 8.17 -14.86
C PHE A 14 -5.57 7.64 -16.00
N MET A 15 -6.09 7.59 -17.22
CA MET A 15 -5.35 7.13 -18.40
C MET A 15 -4.62 8.28 -19.08
N LEU A 16 -3.34 8.09 -19.36
CA LEU A 16 -2.52 9.06 -20.10
C LEU A 16 -2.89 9.03 -21.58
N MET A 17 -3.01 10.20 -22.19
CA MET A 17 -3.20 10.33 -23.63
C MET A 17 -1.88 10.08 -24.38
N PRO A 18 -1.91 9.72 -25.67
CA PRO A 18 -0.69 9.54 -26.45
C PRO A 18 0.20 10.78 -26.41
N GLY A 19 1.45 10.61 -25.94
CA GLY A 19 2.44 11.70 -25.80
C GLY A 19 2.44 12.42 -24.44
N GLU A 20 1.48 12.15 -23.57
CA GLU A 20 1.43 12.72 -22.21
C GLU A 20 2.36 11.96 -21.26
N LYS A 21 3.18 12.68 -20.49
CA LYS A 21 4.06 12.09 -19.47
C LYS A 21 3.32 12.01 -18.14
N ARG A 22 3.53 10.94 -17.37
CA ARG A 22 3.00 10.84 -16.00
C ARG A 22 3.54 11.95 -15.10
N VAL A 23 4.83 12.25 -15.25
CA VAL A 23 5.54 13.21 -14.41
C VAL A 23 6.28 14.21 -15.29
N GLU A 24 6.10 15.49 -15.01
CA GLU A 24 6.90 16.58 -15.57
C GLU A 24 7.55 17.37 -14.43
N ILE A 25 8.79 17.78 -14.61
CA ILE A 25 9.53 18.59 -13.63
C ILE A 25 9.74 19.96 -14.24
N LYS A 26 9.31 21.01 -13.53
CA LYS A 26 9.45 22.41 -13.92
C LYS A 26 10.23 23.12 -12.83
N GLU A 27 11.40 23.66 -13.17
CA GLU A 27 12.18 24.47 -12.24
C GLU A 27 11.51 25.83 -12.04
N ASP A 28 11.46 26.31 -10.80
CA ASP A 28 10.93 27.64 -10.50
C ASP A 28 12.09 28.64 -10.42
N THR A 29 12.23 29.50 -11.43
CA THR A 29 13.33 30.47 -11.51
C THR A 29 13.22 31.60 -10.49
N ARG A 30 12.06 31.76 -9.84
CA ARG A 30 11.80 32.85 -8.89
C ARG A 30 12.37 32.58 -7.50
N ILE A 31 12.47 31.31 -7.11
CA ILE A 31 12.97 30.91 -5.79
C ILE A 31 14.05 29.85 -5.99
N PRO A 32 15.26 30.02 -5.43
CA PRO A 32 16.34 29.05 -5.60
C PRO A 32 15.95 27.69 -5.04
N ASN A 33 16.59 26.63 -5.54
CA ASN A 33 16.40 25.26 -5.09
C ASN A 33 14.93 24.83 -5.01
N THR A 34 14.12 25.26 -5.98
CA THR A 34 12.68 25.01 -6.01
C THR A 34 12.29 24.34 -7.32
N VAL A 35 11.52 23.26 -7.21
CA VAL A 35 10.91 22.59 -8.35
C VAL A 35 9.41 22.46 -8.16
N VAL A 36 8.69 22.49 -9.28
CA VAL A 36 7.28 22.16 -9.36
C VAL A 36 7.16 20.88 -10.17
N VAL A 37 6.74 19.82 -9.51
CA VAL A 37 6.48 18.52 -10.12
C VAL A 37 5.00 18.46 -10.51
N VAL A 38 4.74 18.23 -11.78
CA VAL A 38 3.40 18.02 -12.32
C VAL A 38 3.16 16.51 -12.40
N LEU A 39 2.13 16.05 -11.71
CA LEU A 39 1.64 14.68 -11.74
C LEU A 39 0.37 14.67 -12.59
N ASN A 40 0.48 14.17 -13.82
CA ASN A 40 -0.65 14.08 -14.73
C ASN A 40 -1.46 12.81 -14.44
N LYS A 41 -2.78 12.95 -14.49
CA LYS A 41 -3.76 11.89 -14.19
C LYS A 41 -3.72 11.39 -12.75
N GLU A 42 -3.37 12.30 -11.84
CA GLU A 42 -3.26 12.06 -10.40
C GLU A 42 -3.97 13.16 -9.62
N ASP A 43 -4.52 12.81 -8.46
CA ASP A 43 -5.36 13.68 -7.66
C ASP A 43 -4.78 13.93 -6.24
N HIS A 44 -5.65 14.39 -5.34
CA HIS A 44 -5.34 14.65 -3.94
C HIS A 44 -4.76 13.45 -3.20
N THR A 45 -5.08 12.23 -3.62
CA THR A 45 -4.61 10.99 -2.99
C THR A 45 -3.09 10.95 -3.00
N LEU A 46 -2.50 11.04 -4.20
CA LEU A 46 -1.05 11.01 -4.36
C LEU A 46 -0.42 12.35 -3.96
N GLY A 47 -1.07 13.47 -4.30
CA GLY A 47 -0.57 14.82 -3.97
C GLY A 47 -0.37 15.05 -2.48
N ASN A 48 -1.37 14.71 -1.66
CA ASN A 48 -1.29 14.88 -0.22
C ASN A 48 -0.27 13.93 0.41
N MET A 49 -0.24 12.68 -0.03
CA MET A 49 0.69 11.67 0.47
C MET A 49 2.15 12.07 0.23
N ILE A 50 2.48 12.49 -1.01
CA ILE A 50 3.82 12.96 -1.35
C ILE A 50 4.17 14.23 -0.58
N ARG A 51 3.25 15.19 -0.45
CA ARG A 51 3.50 16.41 0.34
C ARG A 51 3.95 16.05 1.76
N HIS A 52 3.24 15.17 2.45
CA HIS A 52 3.58 14.78 3.81
C HIS A 52 4.92 14.03 3.88
N ALA A 53 5.16 13.10 2.96
CA ALA A 53 6.42 12.35 2.91
C ALA A 53 7.63 13.26 2.68
N VAL A 54 7.50 14.28 1.83
CA VAL A 54 8.56 15.24 1.53
C VAL A 54 8.77 16.21 2.70
N LEU A 55 7.71 16.69 3.35
CA LEU A 55 7.81 17.56 4.55
C LEU A 55 8.52 16.89 5.73
N ASN A 56 8.49 15.56 5.82
CA ASN A 56 9.19 14.83 6.87
C ASN A 56 10.72 14.85 6.73
N GLN A 57 11.27 15.31 5.60
CA GLN A 57 12.70 15.40 5.42
C GLN A 57 13.28 16.70 5.96
N PRO A 58 14.36 16.65 6.75
CA PRO A 58 14.95 17.84 7.36
C PRO A 58 15.56 18.82 6.35
N SER A 59 15.96 18.35 5.16
CA SER A 59 16.52 19.19 4.08
C SER A 59 15.46 19.99 3.30
N VAL A 60 14.17 19.79 3.59
CA VAL A 60 13.06 20.45 2.90
C VAL A 60 12.60 21.66 3.70
N LEU A 61 12.60 22.83 3.08
CA LEU A 61 12.12 24.08 3.67
C LEU A 61 10.63 24.27 3.45
N PHE A 62 10.14 23.86 2.28
CA PHE A 62 8.74 23.99 1.92
C PHE A 62 8.30 22.86 1.00
N ALA A 63 7.14 22.28 1.28
CA ALA A 63 6.42 21.48 0.32
C ALA A 63 4.90 21.72 0.40
N GLY A 64 4.30 21.92 -0.76
CA GLY A 64 2.87 22.17 -0.91
C GLY A 64 2.36 21.56 -2.20
N TYR A 65 1.09 21.15 -2.22
CA TYR A 65 0.46 20.67 -3.45
C TYR A 65 -0.83 21.42 -3.73
N LYS A 66 -1.23 21.45 -5.00
CA LYS A 66 -2.54 21.95 -5.43
C LYS A 66 -3.03 21.24 -6.68
N VAL A 67 -4.34 21.09 -6.79
CA VAL A 67 -5.02 20.78 -8.04
C VAL A 67 -5.46 22.13 -8.65
N PRO A 68 -4.96 22.53 -9.83
CA PRO A 68 -5.27 23.85 -10.40
C PRO A 68 -6.75 24.06 -10.65
N HIS A 69 -7.42 23.01 -11.14
CA HIS A 69 -8.83 23.04 -11.49
C HIS A 69 -9.41 21.63 -11.39
N PRO A 70 -10.62 21.43 -10.82
CA PRO A 70 -11.20 20.08 -10.65
C PRO A 70 -11.44 19.30 -11.95
N LEU A 71 -11.66 20.00 -13.08
CA LEU A 71 -11.85 19.37 -14.39
C LEU A 71 -10.55 18.94 -15.07
N GLU A 72 -9.40 19.33 -14.54
CA GLU A 72 -8.09 18.94 -15.05
C GLU A 72 -7.46 17.94 -14.07
N PRO A 73 -7.35 16.65 -14.42
CA PRO A 73 -6.78 15.64 -13.54
C PRO A 73 -5.25 15.79 -13.53
N ARG A 74 -4.74 16.85 -12.90
CA ARG A 74 -3.31 17.08 -12.68
C ARG A 74 -3.08 17.70 -11.31
N THR A 75 -2.04 17.22 -10.66
CA THR A 75 -1.63 17.71 -9.35
C THR A 75 -0.24 18.32 -9.44
N LEU A 76 -0.08 19.54 -8.91
CA LEU A 76 1.18 20.25 -8.85
C LEU A 76 1.74 20.14 -7.43
N VAL A 77 2.94 19.57 -7.29
CA VAL A 77 3.68 19.52 -6.03
C VAL A 77 4.88 20.44 -6.13
N ARG A 78 4.92 21.47 -5.29
CA ARG A 78 6.06 22.40 -5.19
C ARG A 78 6.94 21.99 -4.02
N ILE A 79 8.23 21.86 -4.26
CA ILE A 79 9.23 21.44 -3.27
C ILE A 79 10.39 22.44 -3.30
N GLN A 80 10.78 22.92 -2.13
CA GLN A 80 11.93 23.78 -1.92
C GLN A 80 12.84 23.15 -0.87
N THR A 81 14.15 23.10 -1.16
CA THR A 81 15.16 22.58 -0.23
C THR A 81 16.13 23.67 0.21
N ASP A 82 16.88 23.38 1.27
CA ASP A 82 17.94 24.23 1.82
C ASP A 82 19.22 24.25 0.97
N GLY A 83 19.29 23.41 -0.06
CA GLY A 83 20.44 23.24 -0.95
C GLY A 83 21.40 22.11 -0.56
N THR A 84 21.21 21.45 0.59
CA THR A 84 21.99 20.24 0.96
C THR A 84 21.66 19.06 0.04
N LYS A 85 20.39 18.98 -0.39
CA LYS A 85 19.89 18.04 -1.40
C LYS A 85 19.13 18.79 -2.47
N THR A 86 19.19 18.27 -3.70
CA THR A 86 18.30 18.77 -4.75
C THR A 86 16.84 18.40 -4.42
N PRO A 87 15.86 19.22 -4.78
CA PRO A 87 14.45 18.91 -4.55
C PRO A 87 14.00 17.58 -5.18
N ILE A 88 14.63 17.19 -6.31
CA ILE A 88 14.35 15.93 -7.00
C ILE A 88 14.87 14.73 -6.17
N GLN A 89 16.05 14.85 -5.57
CA GLN A 89 16.58 13.82 -4.66
C GLN A 89 15.71 13.71 -3.41
N ALA A 90 15.34 14.84 -2.80
CA ALA A 90 14.42 14.84 -1.66
C ALA A 90 13.10 14.13 -2.01
N LEU A 91 12.51 14.42 -3.17
CA LEU A 91 11.32 13.72 -3.64
C LEU A 91 11.54 12.20 -3.79
N ARG A 92 12.64 11.78 -4.40
CA ARG A 92 12.96 10.36 -4.59
C ARG A 92 13.08 9.63 -3.25
N ASP A 93 13.84 10.21 -2.31
CA ASP A 93 14.04 9.64 -0.97
C ASP A 93 12.72 9.53 -0.21
N ALA A 94 11.82 10.52 -0.38
CA ALA A 94 10.51 10.53 0.25
C ALA A 94 9.63 9.39 -0.31
N CYS A 95 9.61 9.22 -1.63
CA CYS A 95 8.86 8.14 -2.27
C CYS A 95 9.38 6.76 -1.85
N GLN A 96 10.69 6.56 -1.75
CA GLN A 96 11.26 5.29 -1.29
C GLN A 96 10.87 4.98 0.15
N THR A 97 10.95 5.98 1.03
CA THR A 97 10.53 5.85 2.44
C THR A 97 9.05 5.52 2.53
N LEU A 98 8.21 6.20 1.74
CA LEU A 98 6.77 5.98 1.70
C LEU A 98 6.40 4.56 1.24
N VAL A 99 7.06 4.04 0.19
CA VAL A 99 6.85 2.66 -0.28
C VAL A 99 7.24 1.65 0.81
N ALA A 100 8.34 1.89 1.53
CA ALA A 100 8.75 1.03 2.64
C ALA A 100 7.72 1.07 3.80
N SER A 101 7.22 2.25 4.16
CA SER A 101 6.19 2.40 5.20
C SER A 101 4.89 1.68 4.83
N LEU A 102 4.42 1.81 3.59
CA LEU A 102 3.24 1.11 3.11
C LEU A 102 3.43 -0.40 3.07
N SER A 103 4.63 -0.86 2.68
CA SER A 103 4.98 -2.28 2.73
C SER A 103 4.93 -2.80 4.17
N ASN A 104 5.51 -2.09 5.13
CA ASN A 104 5.47 -2.48 6.54
C ASN A 104 4.04 -2.56 7.07
N LEU A 105 3.19 -1.58 6.74
CA LEU A 105 1.77 -1.59 7.09
C LEU A 105 1.05 -2.80 6.48
N GLN A 106 1.30 -3.11 5.21
CA GLN A 106 0.70 -4.25 4.55
C GLN A 106 1.07 -5.57 5.24
N HIS A 107 2.35 -5.74 5.61
CA HIS A 107 2.82 -6.95 6.30
C HIS A 107 2.22 -7.07 7.70
N SER A 108 2.27 -6.02 8.51
CA SER A 108 1.71 -6.07 9.87
C SER A 108 0.21 -6.31 9.84
N TRP A 109 -0.52 -5.64 8.94
CA TRP A 109 -1.96 -5.85 8.78
C TRP A 109 -2.29 -7.28 8.33
N ALA A 110 -1.53 -7.85 7.38
CA ALA A 110 -1.76 -9.21 6.91
C ALA A 110 -1.54 -10.26 8.01
N GLU A 111 -0.52 -10.07 8.86
CA GLU A 111 -0.27 -10.94 10.00
C GLU A 111 -1.39 -10.85 11.05
N GLU A 112 -1.81 -9.64 11.42
CA GLU A 112 -2.91 -9.45 12.37
C GLU A 112 -4.23 -10.04 11.86
N VAL A 113 -4.56 -9.84 10.58
CA VAL A 113 -5.75 -10.43 9.95
C VAL A 113 -5.67 -11.96 9.90
N ARG A 114 -4.46 -12.53 9.75
CA ARG A 114 -4.25 -13.98 9.80
C ARG A 114 -4.50 -14.52 11.22
N MET A 115 -4.02 -13.84 12.25
CA MET A 115 -4.20 -14.23 13.65
C MET A 115 -5.67 -14.14 14.10
N LEU A 116 -6.41 -13.13 13.62
CA LEU A 116 -7.82 -12.94 13.94
C LEU A 116 -8.76 -13.91 13.21
N ARG A 117 -8.32 -14.57 12.13
CA ARG A 117 -9.13 -15.58 11.46
C ARG A 117 -9.09 -16.86 12.30
N PRO A 118 -10.19 -17.28 12.96
CA PRO A 118 -10.17 -18.52 13.72
C PRO A 118 -9.84 -19.68 12.79
N ALA A 119 -9.04 -20.63 13.28
CA ALA A 119 -8.61 -21.85 12.57
C ALA A 119 -9.76 -22.75 12.07
N GLY A 120 -11.03 -22.34 12.25
CA GLY A 120 -12.24 -23.09 11.92
C GLY A 120 -13.06 -22.57 10.74
N ALA A 121 -12.64 -21.53 10.01
CA ALA A 121 -13.29 -21.12 8.76
C ALA A 121 -12.84 -21.97 7.55
N MET A 122 -12.81 -23.29 7.71
CA MET A 122 -12.97 -24.23 6.59
C MET A 122 -14.44 -24.64 6.56
N THR A 123 -15.29 -23.82 5.95
CA THR A 123 -16.66 -24.22 5.62
C THR A 123 -16.90 -24.01 4.13
N GLY A 124 -17.30 -25.10 3.46
CA GLY A 124 -17.90 -25.07 2.13
C GLY A 124 -16.95 -25.30 0.96
N GLY A 125 -16.80 -26.56 0.51
CA GLY A 125 -16.23 -26.79 -0.81
C GLY A 125 -15.74 -28.19 -1.20
N MET A 126 -16.27 -29.30 -0.69
CA MET A 126 -16.12 -30.61 -1.37
C MET A 126 -17.45 -31.36 -1.38
N VAL A 127 -18.26 -31.04 -2.40
CA VAL A 127 -19.31 -31.91 -2.94
C VAL A 127 -18.85 -32.31 -4.34
N GLY A 128 -18.84 -33.62 -4.59
CA GLY A 128 -18.45 -34.25 -5.85
C GLY A 128 -17.11 -34.96 -5.69
N GLY A 129 -16.99 -36.27 -5.83
CA GLY A 129 -17.89 -37.29 -6.35
C GLY A 129 -17.01 -38.50 -6.68
N GLN A 130 -17.66 -39.64 -6.89
CA GLN A 130 -17.09 -40.87 -7.45
C GLN A 130 -16.36 -41.78 -6.46
N GLY A 131 -17.17 -42.66 -5.85
CA GLY A 131 -16.70 -43.97 -5.46
C GLY A 131 -16.16 -44.70 -6.70
N GLY A 132 -14.88 -45.04 -6.66
CA GLY A 132 -14.23 -46.00 -7.55
C GLY A 132 -13.75 -47.18 -6.73
N MET A 133 -14.23 -48.37 -7.07
CA MET A 133 -13.77 -49.67 -6.56
C MET A 133 -12.36 -50.02 -7.07
N GLN A 134 -11.73 -51.01 -6.41
CA GLN A 134 -10.54 -51.81 -6.81
C GLN A 134 -9.21 -51.31 -6.19
N GLY A 135 -8.40 -52.07 -5.45
CA GLY A 135 -8.39 -53.47 -5.00
C GLY A 135 -7.00 -53.77 -4.39
N GLY A 136 -6.90 -54.77 -3.48
CA GLY A 136 -5.67 -55.56 -3.30
C GLY A 136 -4.68 -55.25 -2.15
N ASN A 137 -4.87 -55.98 -1.04
CA ASN A 137 -3.88 -56.82 -0.30
C ASN A 137 -2.74 -56.23 0.57
N GLN A 138 -2.56 -56.90 1.73
CA GLN A 138 -1.42 -56.96 2.68
C GLN A 138 -1.27 -55.75 3.64
N GLY A 139 -1.08 -55.88 4.95
CA GLY A 139 -0.78 -57.02 5.80
C GLY A 139 -0.84 -56.62 7.28
N MET A 140 -0.89 -57.65 8.12
CA MET A 140 -1.08 -57.69 9.57
C MET A 140 0.10 -57.05 10.34
N GLY A 141 -0.17 -56.20 11.34
CA GLY A 141 0.86 -55.59 12.21
C GLY A 141 0.30 -55.16 13.55
N GLN A 142 0.92 -55.64 14.63
CA GLN A 142 0.42 -55.73 16.00
C GLN A 142 0.30 -54.41 16.80
N GLN A 143 -0.53 -54.53 17.83
CA GLN A 143 -0.70 -53.70 19.04
C GLN A 143 0.63 -53.21 19.66
N THR A 144 0.62 -52.03 20.32
CA THR A 144 0.88 -51.87 21.77
C THR A 144 0.84 -50.40 22.21
N ALA A 145 0.72 -50.23 23.53
CA ALA A 145 0.23 -49.07 24.28
C ALA A 145 1.34 -48.18 24.90
N SER A 146 0.88 -47.14 25.63
CA SER A 146 1.61 -46.32 26.62
C SER A 146 2.48 -45.21 26.03
N GLY A 147 2.55 -43.96 26.49
CA GLY A 147 2.22 -43.30 27.77
C GLY A 147 3.16 -42.07 27.92
N TYR A 148 2.93 -41.21 28.92
CA TYR A 148 3.66 -39.97 29.33
C TYR A 148 3.26 -38.68 28.56
N GLY A 149 2.79 -37.59 29.18
CA GLY A 149 2.80 -37.12 30.57
C GLY A 149 3.81 -35.98 30.77
N GLY A 150 3.36 -34.75 31.01
CA GLY A 150 4.24 -33.62 31.37
C GLY A 150 3.49 -32.29 31.58
N GLN A 151 3.30 -31.91 32.85
CA GLN A 151 2.71 -30.66 33.36
C GLN A 151 3.75 -29.54 33.56
N GLY A 152 3.25 -28.29 33.60
CA GLY A 152 3.89 -27.11 34.21
C GLY A 152 4.46 -26.14 33.18
N GLY A 153 4.21 -24.83 33.20
CA GLY A 153 3.56 -23.93 34.16
C GLY A 153 3.92 -22.49 33.77
N ASP A 154 3.24 -21.54 34.41
CA ASP A 154 3.49 -20.10 34.46
C ASP A 154 2.97 -19.19 33.33
N ALA A 155 1.79 -18.64 33.65
CA ALA A 155 1.24 -17.38 33.19
C ALA A 155 2.11 -16.19 33.62
N MET A 156 2.29 -15.19 32.75
CA MET A 156 2.29 -13.77 33.12
C MET A 156 2.11 -12.86 31.88
N PHE A 157 1.35 -11.77 32.07
CA PHE A 157 1.20 -10.57 31.23
C PHE A 157 0.16 -10.59 30.09
N GLY A 158 -1.10 -10.46 30.50
CA GLY A 158 -2.05 -9.59 29.82
C GLY A 158 -2.04 -8.18 30.41
N GLN A 159 -2.72 -7.25 29.72
CA GLN A 159 -2.84 -5.78 29.89
C GLN A 159 -1.86 -4.99 28.99
N SER A 160 -2.22 -3.90 28.32
CA SER A 160 -3.45 -3.12 28.19
C SER A 160 -3.20 -2.12 27.04
N TYR A 161 -4.12 -1.95 26.09
CA TYR A 161 -4.11 -0.83 25.14
C TYR A 161 -5.22 0.14 25.52
N ALA A 162 -4.84 1.18 26.25
CA ALA A 162 -5.54 2.45 26.35
C ALA A 162 -4.44 3.51 26.46
N ASP A 163 -4.63 4.63 25.77
CA ASP A 163 -3.78 5.82 25.71
C ASP A 163 -2.76 5.88 24.56
N ILE A 164 -3.26 6.12 23.33
CA ILE A 164 -2.79 7.19 22.42
C ILE A 164 -4.00 7.74 21.65
#